data_AF-A0A679GFM0-F1
#
_entry.id   AF-A0A679GFM0-F1
#
_cell.length_a   1.000
_cell.length_b   1.000
_cell.length_c   1.000
_cell.angle_alpha   90.00
_cell.angle_beta   90.00
_cell.angle_gamma   90.00
#
_symmetry.space_group_name_H-M   'P 1'
#
loop_
_entity.id
_entity.type
_entity.pdbx_description
1 polymer ?
#
loop_
_entity_poly.entity_id
_entity_poly.type
_entity_poly.pdbx_seq_one_letter_code
_entity_poly.pdbx_strand_id
1 'polypeptide(L)' 'MGVHDWARAALAQVLEQGGGEGFDEALALRALLSAVVERSKGVRSQEDLAAELMFLADNLDDGRDYAFMRP' A
#
# COMPACT_ATOMS: atom_id res chain seq x y z
N MET A 1 -5.32 14.21 -11.29
CA MET A 1 -5.03 12.92 -10.63
C MET A 1 -4.18 13.21 -9.40
N GLY A 2 -4.60 12.73 -8.24
CA GLY A 2 -3.79 12.80 -7.02
C GLY A 2 -2.67 11.77 -7.02
N VAL A 3 -1.72 11.90 -6.10
CA VAL A 3 -0.61 10.93 -5.94
C VAL A 3 -1.12 9.51 -5.63
N HIS A 4 -2.24 9.39 -4.90
CA HIS A 4 -2.86 8.10 -4.60
C HIS A 4 -3.49 7.44 -5.84
N ASP A 5 -4.15 8.22 -6.70
CA ASP A 5 -4.74 7.70 -7.95
C ASP A 5 -3.63 7.19 -8.89
N TRP A 6 -2.56 7.96 -9.01
CA TRP A 6 -1.37 7.56 -9.77
C TRP A 6 -0.76 6.27 -9.22
N ALA A 7 -0.60 6.16 -7.90
CA ALA A 7 -0.03 4.98 -7.26
C ALA A 7 -0.91 3.72 -7.48
N ARG A 8 -2.24 3.85 -7.38
CA ARG A 8 -3.17 2.74 -7.67
C ARG A 8 -3.09 2.30 -9.13
N ALA A 9 -3.05 3.25 -10.07
CA ALA A 9 -2.92 2.94 -11.49
C ALA A 9 -1.57 2.29 -11.83
N ALA A 10 -0.48 2.73 -11.20
CA ALA A 10 0.84 2.11 -11.36
C ALA A 10 0.88 0.68 -10.80
N LEU A 11 0.29 0.47 -9.60
CA LEU A 11 0.22 -0.84 -8.97
C LEU A 11 -0.56 -1.84 -9.82
N ALA A 12 -1.72 -1.44 -10.37
CA ALA A 12 -2.53 -2.29 -11.23
C ALA A 12 -1.76 -2.78 -12.47
N GLN A 13 -1.00 -1.89 -13.12
CA GLN A 13 -0.16 -2.26 -14.28
C GLN A 13 0.93 -3.26 -13.90
N VAL A 14 1.57 -3.10 -12.76
CA VAL A 14 2.63 -4.02 -12.29
C VAL A 14 2.04 -5.39 -11.92
N LEU A 15 0.85 -5.43 -11.32
CA LEU A 15 0.16 -6.69 -11.01
C LEU A 15 -0.30 -7.41 -12.28
N GLU A 16 -0.78 -6.67 -13.28
CA GLU A 16 -1.12 -7.25 -14.59
C GLU A 16 0.13 -7.88 -15.26
N GLN A 17 1.27 -7.18 -15.22
CA GLN A 17 2.54 -7.72 -15.71
C GLN A 17 2.96 -8.98 -14.95
N GLY A 18 2.90 -8.95 -13.62
CA GLY A 18 3.25 -10.11 -12.78
C GLY A 18 2.32 -11.30 -13.02
N GLY A 19 1.03 -11.06 -13.22
CA GLY A 19 0.06 -12.09 -13.61
C GLY A 19 0.36 -12.69 -14.99
N GLY A 20 0.80 -11.87 -15.94
CA GLY A 20 1.30 -12.33 -17.25
C GLY A 20 2.54 -13.22 -17.15
N GLU A 21 3.37 -13.03 -16.12
CA GLU A 21 4.51 -13.89 -15.79
C GLU A 21 4.13 -15.13 -14.96
N GLY A 22 2.87 -15.26 -14.53
CA GLY A 22 2.35 -16.38 -13.77
C GLY A 22 2.51 -16.26 -12.25
N PHE A 23 2.83 -15.07 -11.73
CA PHE A 23 2.84 -14.83 -10.29
C PHE A 23 1.42 -14.71 -9.73
N ASP A 24 1.18 -15.39 -8.62
CA ASP A 24 -0.03 -15.18 -7.82
C ASP A 24 -0.09 -13.74 -7.29
N GLU A 25 -1.29 -13.14 -7.28
CA GLU A 25 -1.48 -11.75 -6.90
C GLU A 25 -1.06 -11.48 -5.45
N ALA A 26 -1.39 -12.38 -4.52
CA ALA A 26 -1.02 -12.20 -3.11
C ALA A 26 0.51 -12.31 -2.92
N LEU A 27 1.16 -13.21 -3.67
CA LEU A 27 2.62 -13.29 -3.71
C LEU A 27 3.26 -12.02 -4.29
N ALA A 28 2.73 -11.50 -5.39
CA ALA A 28 3.21 -10.28 -6.04
C ALA A 28 3.05 -9.06 -5.11
N LEU A 29 1.88 -8.89 -4.48
CA LEU A 29 1.62 -7.82 -3.51
C LEU A 29 2.61 -7.85 -2.33
N ARG A 30 2.89 -9.05 -1.79
CA ARG A 30 3.85 -9.22 -0.69
C ARG A 30 5.27 -8.82 -1.11
N ALA A 31 5.68 -9.19 -2.31
CA ALA A 31 7.00 -8.82 -2.85
C ALA A 31 7.11 -7.31 -3.09
N LEU A 32 6.07 -6.69 -3.68
CA LEU A 32 6.00 -5.26 -3.93
C LEU A 32 6.03 -4.44 -2.63
N LEU A 33 5.26 -4.85 -1.61
CA LEU A 33 5.29 -4.21 -0.29
C LEU A 33 6.71 -4.26 0.30
N SER A 34 7.39 -5.40 0.19
CA SER A 34 8.76 -5.57 0.69
C SER A 34 9.73 -4.62 -0.01
N ALA A 35 9.62 -4.47 -1.34
CA ALA A 35 10.43 -3.54 -2.11
C ALA A 35 10.17 -2.06 -1.76
N VAL A 36 8.91 -1.70 -1.50
CA VAL A 36 8.52 -0.35 -1.05
C VAL A 36 9.09 -0.03 0.33
N VAL A 37 8.98 -0.96 1.28
CA VAL A 37 9.55 -0.81 2.63
C VAL A 37 11.06 -0.65 2.57
N GLU A 38 11.73 -1.47 1.75
CA GLU A 38 13.18 -1.37 1.57
C GLU A 38 13.60 -0.01 1.00
N ARG A 39 12.88 0.52 0.01
CA ARG A 39 13.16 1.86 -0.54
C ARG A 39 12.88 2.97 0.47
N SER A 40 11.83 2.80 1.27
CA SER A 40 11.40 3.81 2.24
C SER A 40 12.44 4.11 3.31
N LYS A 41 13.27 3.12 3.68
CA LYS A 41 14.40 3.32 4.62
C LYS A 41 15.39 4.41 4.20
N GLY A 42 15.42 4.78 2.92
CA GLY A 42 16.28 5.85 2.39
C GLY A 42 15.71 7.26 2.52
N VAL A 43 14.43 7.40 2.85
CA VAL A 43 13.73 8.70 2.90
C VAL A 43 13.01 8.99 4.22
N ARG A 44 12.91 7.99 5.11
CA ARG A 44 12.31 8.13 6.45
C ARG A 44 12.97 7.18 7.45
N SER A 45 12.79 7.46 8.74
CA SER A 45 13.29 6.59 9.81
C SER A 45 12.53 5.26 9.86
N GLN A 46 13.11 4.25 10.51
CA GLN A 46 12.43 2.98 10.74
C GLN A 46 11.15 3.16 11.57
N GLU A 47 11.19 4.03 12.58
CA GLU A 47 10.08 4.29 13.49
C GLU A 47 8.90 4.94 12.76
N ASP A 48 9.17 5.96 11.94
CA ASP A 48 8.14 6.63 11.14
C ASP A 48 7.51 5.67 10.12
N LEU A 49 8.33 4.85 9.46
CA LEU A 49 7.84 3.84 8.51
C LEU A 49 6.95 2.80 9.20
N ALA A 50 7.36 2.32 10.37
CA ALA A 50 6.58 1.36 11.14
C ALA A 50 5.23 1.96 11.58
N ALA A 51 5.23 3.21 12.06
CA ALA A 51 4.02 3.91 12.45
C ALA A 51 3.06 4.11 11.26
N GLU A 52 3.58 4.49 10.09
CA GLU A 52 2.78 4.67 8.88
C GLU A 52 2.19 3.35 8.36
N LEU A 53 2.97 2.26 8.34
CA LEU A 53 2.47 0.94 7.95
C LEU A 53 1.37 0.45 8.90
N MET A 54 1.53 0.68 10.20
CA MET A 54 0.51 0.35 11.19
C MET A 54 -0.75 1.18 10.98
N PHE A 55 -0.61 2.49 10.75
CA PHE A 55 -1.73 3.35 10.40
C PHE A 55 -2.47 2.86 9.15
N LEU A 56 -1.76 2.50 8.08
CA LEU A 56 -2.37 1.98 6.86
C LEU A 56 -3.10 0.65 7.10
N ALA A 57 -2.51 -0.25 7.90
CA ALA A 57 -3.12 -1.52 8.25
C ALA A 57 -4.39 -1.34 9.10
N ASP A 58 -4.38 -0.42 10.06
CA ASP A 58 -5.53 -0.12 10.92
C ASP A 58 -6.69 0.54 10.15
N ASN A 59 -6.39 1.19 9.01
CA ASN A 59 -7.35 1.87 8.14
C ASN A 59 -7.60 1.11 6.82
N LEU A 60 -7.29 -0.19 6.76
CA LEU A 60 -7.53 -1.02 5.56
C LEU A 60 -9.03 -1.24 5.28
N ASP A 61 -9.87 -1.00 6.28
CA ASP A 61 -11.32 -1.15 6.20
C ASP A 61 -11.97 0.12 5.67
N ASP A 62 -12.31 0.14 4.38
CA ASP A 62 -13.12 1.17 3.72
C ASP A 62 -14.53 1.31 4.36
N GLY A 63 -14.95 0.35 5.21
CA GLY A 63 -16.23 0.32 5.92
C GLY A 63 -16.24 1.04 7.27
N ARG A 64 -15.11 1.61 7.72
CA ARG A 64 -15.12 2.57 8.85
C ARG A 64 -15.61 3.93 8.35
N ASP A 65 -16.88 3.97 7.96
CA ASP A 65 -17.64 5.20 7.99
C ASP A 65 -17.45 5.77 9.40
N TYR A 66 -16.83 6.94 9.46
CA TYR A 66 -16.82 7.83 10.63
C TYR A 66 -18.26 8.34 10.92
N ALA A 67 -19.23 7.42 11.03
CA ALA A 67 -20.60 7.68 11.45
C ALA A 67 -20.69 8.01 12.95
N PHE A 68 -19.58 7.94 13.68
CA PHE A 68 -19.48 8.38 15.07
C PHE A 68 -18.48 9.52 15.22
N MET A 69 -18.99 10.75 15.06
CA MET A 69 -19.00 11.79 16.09
C MET A 69 -18.85 13.20 15.49
N ARG A 70 -20.00 13.78 15.09
CA ARG A 70 -20.39 15.16 15.44
C ARG A 70 -21.91 15.19 15.61
N PRO A 71 -22.51 15.95 16.55
CA PRO A 71 -21.93 16.88 17.53
C PRO A 71 -21.89 16.36 18.97
#